data_AF-A0A5E3WGP7-F1
#
_entry.id   AF-A0A5E3WGP7-F1
#
_cell.length_a   1.000
_cell.length_b   1.000
_cell.length_c   1.000
_cell.angle_alpha   90.00
_cell.angle_beta   90.00
_cell.angle_gamma   90.00
#
_symmetry.space_group_name_H-M   'P 1'
#
loop_
_entity.id
_entity.type
_entity.pdbx_description
1 polymer ?
#
loop_
_entity_poly.entity_id
_entity_poly.type
_entity_poly.pdbx_seq_one_letter_code
_entity_poly.pdbx_strand_id
1 'polypeptide(L)'
;MSRELWKSQLEQNYGDVPGLTPAFIEQCLKICQTYDLSGEDVFFKWEASILHKDRIITDDTIGNIEAVVKSDLARAAKQRAQQQARSIASSRGGRPGMNPFIGTPSRSSTRVGPIGSPSTPRTPMPKARGVAFSTPAAAGKHKVRFELSEEDSGKARSYKYMYEKFSQRGLVLDNRIMEFSDLILKHYDLPAFSEPHLTTDEDVYVLGRIVLDAESSASIGVKLNEASLYLEGPRLMEATRVRLRLEPNLRVRGAPKGRSNIGMFPGAIVVMKGRNGGGDYFSVNEILSIPPPSPISAQSDRQIKAEPSSDSFSMIVACGPFTPDSDLEFRPWKTLMERIRTNRPDVVLLLGPFLDSLHSKMKVGDIDEFPEEIFARVFAQDLVDLHSYSPSTLVLLLPSIRDAVHNHTTYPQAALPNHLVESPNVRMIPNPAHFTINGVSFGASSVDSLFHVKKEEYTKSGIEIQPSQVPAESSATDVMSNLCRQLLAQRSFYPVFPTPMDVAHEVNLDVSHLELARITTQTFSGETVAPDVLVVPSRYKQFVKNVDHTMAINPSFATKGMVASVFYGGAGDGPASSRLKIELEKL
;
A
#
# COMPACT_ATOMS: atom_id res chain seq x y z
N MET A 1 -25.47 7.24 24.95
CA MET A 1 -24.14 7.89 24.86
C MET A 1 -24.27 9.34 25.32
N SER A 2 -23.20 10.01 25.76
CA SER A 2 -23.32 11.42 26.18
C SER A 2 -23.53 12.31 24.95
N ARG A 3 -24.49 13.25 25.03
CA ARG A 3 -24.78 14.24 23.98
C ARG A 3 -23.52 15.03 23.58
N GLU A 4 -22.61 15.24 24.53
CA GLU A 4 -21.32 15.90 24.34
C GLU A 4 -20.39 15.13 23.39
N LEU A 5 -20.36 13.80 23.47
CA LEU A 5 -19.56 12.96 22.56
C LEU A 5 -20.08 13.07 21.12
N TRP A 6 -21.39 12.99 20.93
CA TRP A 6 -22.00 13.15 19.60
C TRP A 6 -21.73 14.53 19.01
N LYS A 7 -21.78 15.57 19.85
CA LYS A 7 -21.48 16.93 19.42
C LYS A 7 -20.03 17.06 18.94
N SER A 8 -19.08 16.54 19.72
CA SER A 8 -17.67 16.54 19.34
C SER A 8 -17.41 15.76 18.04
N GLN A 9 -18.05 14.61 17.85
CA GLN A 9 -17.96 13.85 16.60
C GLN A 9 -18.52 14.62 15.39
N LEU A 10 -19.68 15.27 15.55
CA LEU A 10 -20.27 16.08 14.48
C LEU A 10 -19.38 17.28 14.13
N GLU A 11 -18.88 18.01 15.13
CA GLU A 11 -17.99 19.15 14.90
C GLU A 11 -16.68 18.73 14.22
N GLN A 12 -16.08 17.61 14.64
CA GLN A 12 -14.85 17.07 14.03
C GLN A 12 -15.06 16.58 12.59
N ASN A 13 -16.19 15.92 12.32
CA ASN A 13 -16.43 15.30 11.01
C ASN A 13 -16.93 16.30 9.96
N TYR A 14 -17.79 17.26 10.34
CA TYR A 14 -18.23 18.32 9.44
C TYR A 14 -17.15 19.39 9.21
N GLY A 15 -16.20 19.58 10.13
CA GLY A 15 -15.01 20.44 9.91
C GLY A 15 -15.36 21.82 9.33
N ASP A 16 -14.74 22.16 8.19
CA ASP A 16 -14.93 23.44 7.47
C ASP A 16 -15.93 23.33 6.30
N VAL A 17 -16.90 22.41 6.35
CA VAL A 17 -17.88 22.27 5.27
C VAL A 17 -18.63 23.59 5.04
N PRO A 18 -18.67 24.12 3.80
CA PRO A 18 -19.41 25.33 3.48
C PRO A 18 -20.88 25.24 3.91
N GLY A 19 -21.36 26.26 4.61
CA GLY A 19 -22.72 26.31 5.16
C GLY A 19 -22.88 25.70 6.56
N LEU A 20 -21.80 25.24 7.19
CA LEU A 20 -21.85 24.73 8.57
C LEU A 20 -22.20 25.85 9.55
N THR A 21 -23.25 25.63 10.35
CA THR A 21 -23.66 26.54 11.41
C THR A 21 -23.86 25.78 12.72
N PRO A 22 -23.73 26.45 13.89
CA PRO A 22 -24.06 25.83 15.17
C PRO A 22 -25.51 25.31 15.24
N ALA A 23 -26.43 25.97 14.53
CA ALA A 23 -27.83 25.54 14.43
C ALA A 23 -27.98 24.21 13.69
N PHE A 24 -27.21 23.99 12.62
CA PHE A 24 -27.17 22.73 11.90
C PHE A 24 -26.65 21.58 12.78
N ILE A 25 -25.59 21.81 13.56
CA ILE A 25 -25.08 20.81 14.52
C ILE A 25 -26.15 20.42 15.55
N GLU A 26 -26.91 21.39 16.08
CA GLU A 26 -28.02 21.10 16.99
C GLU A 26 -29.16 20.30 16.31
N GLN A 27 -29.41 20.51 15.02
CA GLN A 27 -30.37 19.70 14.26
C GLN A 27 -29.86 18.26 14.06
N CYS A 28 -28.58 18.07 13.74
CA CYS A 28 -27.96 16.75 13.67
C CYS A 28 -27.99 16.01 15.03
N LEU A 29 -27.78 16.72 16.14
CA LEU A 29 -27.90 16.15 17.48
C LEU A 29 -29.32 15.65 17.79
N LYS A 30 -30.37 16.33 17.27
CA LYS A 30 -31.75 15.84 17.38
C LYS A 30 -31.94 14.53 16.62
N ILE A 31 -31.30 14.36 15.46
CA ILE A 31 -31.33 13.10 14.70
C ILE A 31 -30.61 11.99 15.51
N CYS A 32 -29.42 12.25 16.06
CA CYS A 32 -28.72 11.31 16.94
C CYS A 32 -29.63 10.84 18.10
N GLN A 33 -30.31 11.78 18.77
CA GLN A 33 -31.22 11.47 19.87
C GLN A 33 -32.46 10.69 19.43
N THR A 34 -33.04 11.05 18.28
CA THR A 34 -34.31 10.47 17.80
C THR A 34 -34.13 9.03 17.32
N TYR A 35 -32.99 8.73 16.69
CA TYR A 35 -32.75 7.43 16.07
C TYR A 35 -31.68 6.58 16.79
N ASP A 36 -31.18 7.04 17.95
CA ASP A 36 -30.08 6.43 18.72
C ASP A 36 -28.84 6.16 17.85
N LEU A 37 -28.43 7.18 17.09
CA LEU A 37 -27.27 7.15 16.20
C LEU A 37 -26.11 7.95 16.78
N SER A 38 -24.87 7.52 16.53
CA SER A 38 -23.70 8.33 16.88
C SER A 38 -23.60 9.59 16.01
N GLY A 39 -22.79 10.57 16.43
CA GLY A 39 -22.54 11.76 15.60
C GLY A 39 -21.86 11.39 14.28
N GLU A 40 -21.01 10.37 14.31
CA GLU A 40 -20.35 9.79 13.15
C GLU A 40 -21.34 9.10 12.20
N ASP A 41 -22.30 8.33 12.72
CA ASP A 41 -23.34 7.70 11.91
C ASP A 41 -24.17 8.73 11.14
N VAL A 42 -24.60 9.80 11.82
CA VAL A 42 -25.38 10.88 11.19
C VAL A 42 -24.56 11.59 10.11
N PHE A 43 -23.26 11.80 10.33
CA PHE A 43 -22.36 12.30 9.30
C PHE A 43 -22.29 11.35 8.09
N PHE A 44 -22.20 10.04 8.28
CA PHE A 44 -22.22 9.09 7.16
C PHE A 44 -23.56 9.09 6.40
N LYS A 45 -24.69 9.33 7.07
CA LYS A 45 -25.98 9.48 6.40
C LYS A 45 -26.03 10.73 5.54
N TRP A 46 -25.41 11.82 6.00
CA TRP A 46 -25.23 13.01 5.19
C TRP A 46 -24.39 12.72 3.96
N GLU A 47 -23.21 12.10 4.12
CA GLU A 47 -22.35 11.73 3.00
C GLU A 47 -23.06 10.85 1.97
N ALA A 48 -23.87 9.90 2.43
CA ALA A 48 -24.69 9.07 1.55
C ALA A 48 -25.72 9.88 0.76
N SER A 49 -26.31 10.92 1.37
CA SER A 49 -27.30 11.79 0.72
C SER A 49 -26.72 12.70 -0.38
N ILE A 50 -25.40 12.94 -0.36
CA ILE A 50 -24.70 13.85 -1.29
C ILE A 50 -23.72 13.13 -2.21
N LEU A 51 -23.81 11.81 -2.37
CA LEU A 51 -22.87 10.98 -3.15
C LEU A 51 -22.59 11.47 -4.59
N HIS A 52 -23.48 12.29 -5.15
CA HIS A 52 -23.38 12.89 -6.50
C HIS A 52 -23.61 14.41 -6.52
N LYS A 53 -23.46 15.07 -5.36
CA LYS A 53 -23.69 16.52 -5.20
C LYS A 53 -22.47 17.16 -4.56
N ASP A 54 -22.36 18.48 -4.69
CA ASP A 54 -21.31 19.23 -4.02
C ASP A 54 -21.40 19.08 -2.49
N ARG A 55 -20.23 19.09 -1.83
CA ARG A 55 -20.10 19.01 -0.36
C ARG A 55 -20.44 20.36 0.27
N ILE A 56 -21.72 20.71 0.25
CA ILE A 56 -22.26 21.95 0.84
C ILE A 56 -23.47 21.63 1.72
N ILE A 57 -23.61 22.36 2.83
CA ILE A 57 -24.80 22.32 3.67
C ILE A 57 -25.80 23.35 3.13
N THR A 58 -27.02 22.89 2.88
CA THR A 58 -28.16 23.65 2.35
C THR A 58 -29.35 23.46 3.26
N ASP A 59 -30.42 24.24 3.07
CA ASP A 59 -31.61 24.15 3.92
C ASP A 59 -32.29 22.77 3.85
N ASP A 60 -32.14 22.03 2.74
CA ASP A 60 -32.72 20.70 2.56
C ASP A 60 -31.88 19.58 3.20
N THR A 61 -30.66 19.88 3.66
CA THR A 61 -29.67 18.87 4.06
C THR A 61 -30.16 17.99 5.21
N ILE A 62 -30.83 18.56 6.21
CA ILE A 62 -31.40 17.81 7.34
C ILE A 62 -32.51 16.84 6.88
N GLY A 63 -33.40 17.31 6.00
CA GLY A 63 -34.45 16.47 5.45
C GLY A 63 -33.90 15.27 4.66
N ASN A 64 -32.82 15.49 3.91
CA ASN A 64 -32.13 14.44 3.16
C ASN A 64 -31.47 13.41 4.09
N ILE A 65 -30.80 13.84 5.17
CA ILE A 65 -30.23 12.94 6.18
C ILE A 65 -31.32 12.06 6.80
N GLU A 66 -32.45 12.66 7.21
CA GLU A 66 -33.57 11.90 7.79
C GLU A 66 -34.18 10.89 6.81
N ALA A 67 -34.26 11.22 5.52
CA ALA A 67 -34.78 10.32 4.50
C ALA A 67 -33.89 9.07 4.35
N VAL A 68 -32.56 9.24 4.37
CA VAL A 68 -31.61 8.13 4.34
C VAL A 68 -31.74 7.26 5.60
N VAL A 69 -31.82 7.87 6.79
CA VAL A 69 -32.03 7.15 8.06
C VAL A 69 -33.30 6.31 8.01
N LYS A 70 -34.43 6.88 7.58
CA LYS A 70 -35.72 6.18 7.47
C LYS A 70 -35.67 5.03 6.47
N SER A 71 -35.00 5.22 5.33
CA SER A 71 -34.81 4.18 4.31
C SER A 71 -34.01 2.99 4.86
N ASP A 72 -32.92 3.26 5.59
CA ASP A 72 -32.08 2.22 6.17
C ASP A 72 -32.82 1.41 7.25
N LEU A 73 -33.59 2.08 8.11
CA LEU A 73 -34.44 1.41 9.10
C LEU A 73 -35.50 0.52 8.45
N ALA A 74 -36.14 0.99 7.37
CA ALA A 74 -37.11 0.20 6.62
C ALA A 74 -36.46 -1.03 5.95
N ARG A 75 -35.25 -0.88 5.39
CA ARG A 75 -34.50 -1.99 4.80
C ARG A 75 -34.08 -3.01 5.86
N ALA A 76 -33.60 -2.56 7.01
CA ALA A 76 -33.23 -3.43 8.13
C ALA A 76 -34.45 -4.20 8.67
N ALA A 77 -35.61 -3.56 8.79
CA ALA A 77 -36.85 -4.20 9.19
C ALA A 77 -37.29 -5.29 8.17
N LYS A 78 -37.20 -5.00 6.87
CA LYS A 78 -37.51 -5.97 5.81
C LYS A 78 -36.56 -7.17 5.83
N GLN A 79 -35.27 -6.94 6.06
CA GLN A 79 -34.27 -8.01 6.17
C GLN A 79 -34.52 -8.90 7.41
N ARG A 80 -34.83 -8.30 8.57
CA ARG A 80 -35.21 -9.04 9.78
C ARG A 80 -36.47 -9.88 9.58
N ALA A 81 -37.50 -9.33 8.93
CA ALA A 81 -38.71 -10.07 8.59
C ALA A 81 -38.44 -11.26 7.64
N GLN A 82 -37.56 -11.08 6.65
CA GLN A 82 -37.15 -12.16 5.75
C GLN A 82 -36.31 -13.24 6.44
N GLN A 83 -35.43 -12.88 7.38
CA GLN A 83 -34.69 -13.84 8.19
C GLN A 83 -35.60 -14.64 9.14
N GLN A 84 -36.58 -14.00 9.77
CA GLN A 84 -37.58 -14.70 10.59
C GLN A 84 -38.48 -15.63 9.76
N ALA A 85 -38.86 -15.22 8.55
CA ALA A 85 -39.63 -16.09 7.64
C ALA A 85 -38.83 -17.34 7.19
N ARG A 86 -37.51 -17.18 6.97
CA ARG A 86 -36.62 -18.30 6.60
C ARG A 86 -36.36 -19.26 7.77
N SER A 87 -36.27 -18.79 9.01
CA SER A 87 -36.11 -19.67 10.18
C SER A 87 -37.41 -20.46 10.50
N ILE A 88 -38.58 -19.87 10.23
CA ILE A 88 -39.87 -20.58 10.36
C ILE A 88 -40.00 -21.66 9.26
N ALA A 89 -39.57 -21.36 8.04
CA ALA A 89 -39.60 -22.33 6.93
C ALA A 89 -38.64 -23.52 7.15
N SER A 90 -37.47 -23.32 7.77
CA SER A 90 -36.55 -24.43 8.07
C SER A 90 -37.06 -25.35 9.19
N SER A 91 -38.01 -24.91 10.02
CA SER A 91 -38.62 -25.72 11.07
C SER A 91 -39.75 -26.65 10.58
N ARG A 92 -40.27 -26.44 9.36
CA ARG A 92 -41.38 -27.23 8.78
C ARG A 92 -40.97 -28.19 7.65
N GLY A 93 -39.69 -28.31 7.33
CA GLY A 93 -39.16 -29.19 6.29
C GLY A 93 -38.85 -30.62 6.77
N GLY A 94 -39.86 -31.35 7.24
CA GLY A 94 -39.74 -32.79 7.52
C GLY A 94 -39.91 -33.63 6.25
N ARG A 95 -38.97 -34.53 5.98
CA ARG A 95 -39.00 -35.51 4.88
C ARG A 95 -40.30 -36.35 4.87
N PRO A 96 -40.90 -36.66 3.70
CA PRO A 96 -42.04 -37.55 3.64
C PRO A 96 -41.60 -39.03 3.66
N GLY A 97 -42.12 -39.81 4.62
CA GLY A 97 -42.15 -41.27 4.53
C GLY A 97 -41.83 -42.03 5.82
N MET A 98 -42.82 -42.16 6.72
CA MET A 98 -43.18 -43.42 7.42
C MET A 98 -44.35 -43.19 8.39
N ASN A 99 -45.27 -44.15 8.42
CA ASN A 99 -46.58 -44.10 9.10
C ASN A 99 -46.51 -44.33 10.63
N PRO A 100 -47.61 -44.07 11.37
CA PRO A 100 -47.58 -43.59 12.75
C PRO A 100 -47.70 -44.69 13.81
N PHE A 101 -47.14 -44.45 15.00
CA PHE A 101 -47.57 -45.13 16.22
C PHE A 101 -48.08 -44.15 17.25
N ILE A 102 -49.27 -44.47 17.75
CA ILE A 102 -50.09 -43.74 18.72
C ILE A 102 -49.53 -43.96 20.13
N GLY A 103 -49.43 -42.88 20.91
CA GLY A 103 -49.13 -42.92 22.34
C GLY A 103 -49.42 -41.56 22.99
N THR A 104 -50.62 -41.40 23.51
CA THR A 104 -51.15 -40.24 24.26
C THR A 104 -50.71 -40.29 25.75
N PRO A 105 -51.13 -39.38 26.65
CA PRO A 105 -50.30 -38.27 27.15
C PRO A 105 -50.23 -38.25 28.70
N SER A 106 -49.92 -37.09 29.31
CA SER A 106 -50.15 -36.70 30.73
C SER A 106 -48.99 -36.93 31.70
N ARG A 107 -48.66 -36.10 32.70
CA ARG A 107 -48.82 -34.68 33.05
C ARG A 107 -47.98 -34.51 34.32
N SER A 108 -47.28 -33.39 34.47
CA SER A 108 -47.20 -32.57 35.70
C SER A 108 -46.24 -31.39 35.45
N SER A 109 -46.73 -30.15 35.33
CA SER A 109 -46.79 -29.16 36.42
C SER A 109 -45.41 -28.93 37.04
N THR A 110 -44.79 -27.74 36.97
CA THR A 110 -45.27 -26.51 37.65
C THR A 110 -44.52 -25.25 37.12
N ARG A 111 -45.21 -24.11 37.22
CA ARG A 111 -44.88 -22.72 36.82
C ARG A 111 -43.49 -22.18 37.19
N VAL A 112 -42.90 -21.34 36.33
CA VAL A 112 -42.31 -20.00 36.64
C VAL A 112 -42.44 -19.09 35.39
N GLY A 113 -42.70 -17.79 35.60
CA GLY A 113 -43.09 -16.77 34.62
C GLY A 113 -42.03 -16.26 33.63
N PRO A 114 -42.34 -15.18 32.86
CA PRO A 114 -41.63 -14.82 31.64
C PRO A 114 -40.26 -14.18 31.92
N ILE A 115 -39.22 -14.79 31.34
CA ILE A 115 -37.86 -14.25 31.29
C ILE A 115 -37.78 -13.19 30.19
N GLY A 116 -37.21 -12.04 30.55
CA GLY A 116 -37.00 -10.89 29.68
C GLY A 116 -36.07 -11.16 28.49
N SER A 117 -36.16 -10.25 27.53
CA SER A 117 -35.42 -10.18 26.27
C SER A 117 -33.92 -10.45 26.42
N PRO A 118 -33.27 -11.17 25.48
CA PRO A 118 -31.81 -11.37 25.51
C PRO A 118 -31.10 -10.05 25.23
N SER A 119 -30.38 -9.55 26.24
CA SER A 119 -29.39 -8.49 26.09
C SER A 119 -28.22 -8.97 25.24
N THR A 120 -27.87 -8.19 24.22
CA THR A 120 -26.64 -8.30 23.44
C THR A 120 -25.40 -8.30 24.36
N PRO A 121 -24.37 -9.14 24.11
CA PRO A 121 -23.14 -9.12 24.89
C PRO A 121 -22.43 -7.77 24.73
N ARG A 122 -22.29 -7.05 25.85
CA ARG A 122 -21.39 -5.90 25.95
C ARG A 122 -19.97 -6.41 26.12
N THR A 123 -19.09 -6.12 25.17
CA THR A 123 -17.65 -6.07 25.41
C THR A 123 -17.36 -5.03 26.50
N PRO A 124 -16.55 -5.33 27.53
CA PRO A 124 -16.13 -4.33 28.49
C PRO A 124 -15.09 -3.40 27.85
N MET A 125 -15.50 -2.16 27.53
CA MET A 125 -14.53 -1.09 27.25
C MET A 125 -13.86 -0.65 28.56
N PRO A 126 -12.52 -0.54 28.62
CA PRO A 126 -11.88 0.12 29.74
C PRO A 126 -12.23 1.62 29.74
N LYS A 127 -12.50 2.15 30.94
CA LYS A 127 -12.92 3.54 31.17
C LYS A 127 -11.79 4.50 30.78
N ALA A 128 -11.90 5.12 29.61
CA ALA A 128 -11.11 6.28 29.24
C ALA A 128 -11.45 7.44 30.19
N ARG A 129 -10.50 7.80 31.05
CA ARG A 129 -10.58 8.97 31.90
C ARG A 129 -10.14 10.15 31.04
N GLY A 130 -11.09 11.01 30.68
CA GLY A 130 -10.85 12.17 29.83
C GLY A 130 -9.82 13.11 30.45
N VAL A 131 -8.79 13.44 29.66
CA VAL A 131 -7.96 14.63 29.85
C VAL A 131 -7.87 15.31 28.48
N ALA A 132 -8.17 16.59 28.49
CA ALA A 132 -8.27 17.45 27.31
C ALA A 132 -6.99 17.44 26.48
N PHE A 133 -7.16 17.53 25.16
CA PHE A 133 -6.10 17.80 24.20
C PHE A 133 -5.46 19.15 24.53
N SER A 134 -4.22 19.10 25.02
CA SER A 134 -3.27 20.19 24.90
C SER A 134 -2.32 19.89 23.74
N THR A 135 -2.18 20.84 22.83
CA THR A 135 -1.04 21.00 21.93
C THR A 135 0.29 21.01 22.72
N PRO A 136 1.44 20.76 22.05
CA PRO A 136 2.40 19.72 22.42
C PRO A 136 3.15 20.02 23.72
N ALA A 137 2.95 19.16 24.72
CA ALA A 137 3.86 19.05 25.84
C ALA A 137 5.13 18.33 25.36
N ALA A 138 6.18 19.12 25.10
CA ALA A 138 7.59 18.76 24.97
C ALA A 138 7.88 17.29 24.61
N ALA A 139 7.88 16.99 23.31
CA ALA A 139 8.59 15.83 22.79
C ALA A 139 10.01 15.83 23.38
N GLY A 140 10.44 14.71 23.95
CA GLY A 140 11.88 14.49 24.17
C GLY A 140 12.57 14.84 22.86
N LYS A 141 13.60 15.69 22.90
CA LYS A 141 14.28 16.16 21.69
C LYS A 141 14.89 14.95 20.99
N HIS A 142 14.17 14.36 20.03
CA HIS A 142 14.74 13.38 19.12
C HIS A 142 15.92 14.06 18.42
N LYS A 143 17.07 13.38 18.39
CA LYS A 143 18.22 13.82 17.59
C LYS A 143 17.85 13.90 16.10
N VAL A 144 16.86 13.11 15.68
CA VAL A 144 16.39 13.01 14.31
C VAL A 144 15.13 13.82 14.05
N ARG A 145 15.09 14.48 12.90
CA ARG A 145 13.90 15.11 12.32
C ARG A 145 13.27 14.14 11.33
N PHE A 146 12.10 13.63 11.68
CA PHE A 146 11.27 12.78 10.83
C PHE A 146 10.16 13.60 10.17
N GLU A 147 10.01 13.46 8.86
CA GLU A 147 8.92 14.05 8.09
C GLU A 147 8.32 13.01 7.17
N LEU A 148 7.02 12.76 7.30
CA LEU A 148 6.27 11.93 6.36
C LEU A 148 5.84 12.82 5.18
N SER A 149 5.82 12.28 3.96
CA SER A 149 5.38 13.05 2.78
C SER A 149 3.94 13.55 2.94
N GLU A 150 3.58 14.64 2.24
CA GLU A 150 2.21 15.18 2.29
C GLU A 150 1.17 14.16 1.79
N GLU A 151 1.49 13.42 0.73
CA GLU A 151 0.65 12.36 0.18
C GLU A 151 0.41 11.22 1.20
N ASP A 152 1.42 10.92 2.02
CA ASP A 152 1.38 9.84 3.00
C ASP A 152 0.84 10.26 4.37
N SER A 153 0.91 11.54 4.71
CA SER A 153 0.36 12.11 5.95
C SER A 153 -1.12 12.52 5.83
N GLY A 154 -1.65 12.58 4.61
CA GLY A 154 -3.00 13.03 4.32
C GLY A 154 -4.11 11.96 4.47
N LYS A 155 -5.36 12.44 4.38
CA LYS A 155 -6.56 11.58 4.36
C LYS A 155 -6.63 10.63 3.15
N ALA A 156 -5.81 10.86 2.12
CA ALA A 156 -5.74 10.03 0.91
C ALA A 156 -5.46 8.55 1.24
N ARG A 157 -4.74 8.28 2.33
CA ARG A 157 -4.44 6.92 2.80
C ARG A 157 -5.61 6.22 3.51
N SER A 158 -6.66 6.95 3.93
CA SER A 158 -7.86 6.40 4.58
C SER A 158 -9.02 6.24 3.60
N TYR A 159 -8.74 5.68 2.42
CA TYR A 159 -9.71 5.54 1.34
C TYR A 159 -10.56 4.26 1.49
N LYS A 160 -11.71 4.21 0.80
CA LYS A 160 -12.59 3.02 0.78
C LYS A 160 -12.09 2.04 -0.29
N TYR A 161 -11.70 0.83 0.11
CA TYR A 161 -11.04 -0.16 -0.75
C TYR A 161 -11.89 -1.40 -1.07
N MET A 162 -13.01 -1.64 -0.38
CA MET A 162 -13.87 -2.82 -0.60
C MET A 162 -14.80 -2.69 -1.82
N TYR A 163 -14.57 -1.70 -2.68
CA TYR A 163 -15.33 -1.50 -3.91
C TYR A 163 -14.51 -0.72 -4.92
N GLU A 164 -14.29 -1.30 -6.09
CA GLU A 164 -13.61 -0.68 -7.22
C GLU A 164 -14.55 -0.58 -8.43
N LYS A 165 -14.58 0.59 -9.09
CA LYS A 165 -15.32 0.79 -10.35
C LYS A 165 -14.43 0.42 -11.53
N PHE A 166 -14.94 -0.40 -12.46
CA PHE A 166 -14.21 -0.73 -13.68
C PHE A 166 -13.78 0.49 -14.50
N SER A 167 -14.62 1.53 -14.55
CA SER A 167 -14.30 2.78 -15.27
C SER A 167 -13.11 3.53 -14.63
N GLN A 168 -13.07 3.60 -13.30
CA GLN A 168 -11.98 4.24 -12.56
C GLN A 168 -10.69 3.43 -12.68
N ARG A 169 -10.79 2.11 -12.54
CA ARG A 169 -9.69 1.18 -12.76
C ARG A 169 -9.07 1.37 -14.15
N GLY A 170 -9.89 1.39 -15.20
CA GLY A 170 -9.43 1.66 -16.56
C GLY A 170 -8.76 3.02 -16.71
N LEU A 171 -9.29 4.06 -16.04
CA LEU A 171 -8.72 5.40 -16.05
C LEU A 171 -7.35 5.49 -15.41
N VAL A 172 -7.14 4.87 -14.24
CA VAL A 172 -5.84 4.91 -13.58
C VAL A 172 -4.77 4.19 -14.40
N LEU A 173 -5.12 3.06 -15.02
CA LEU A 173 -4.19 2.31 -15.88
C LEU A 173 -3.80 3.10 -17.13
N ASP A 174 -4.73 3.83 -17.71
CA ASP A 174 -4.55 4.68 -18.89
C ASP A 174 -3.70 5.93 -18.56
N ASN A 175 -4.03 6.62 -17.45
CA ASN A 175 -3.25 7.75 -16.94
C ASN A 175 -1.79 7.37 -16.71
N ARG A 176 -1.54 6.16 -16.19
CA ARG A 176 -0.19 5.64 -16.00
C ARG A 176 0.58 5.51 -17.31
N ILE A 177 -0.05 5.08 -18.42
CA ILE A 177 0.61 5.05 -19.74
C ILE A 177 0.93 6.49 -20.17
N MET A 178 -0.06 7.39 -20.08
CA MET A 178 0.07 8.77 -20.54
C MET A 178 1.14 9.58 -19.78
N GLU A 179 1.38 9.30 -18.49
CA GLU A 179 2.46 9.94 -17.73
C GLU A 179 3.84 9.72 -18.37
N PHE A 180 4.08 8.52 -18.93
CA PHE A 180 5.34 8.22 -19.62
C PHE A 180 5.42 8.84 -21.01
N SER A 181 4.30 9.25 -21.60
CA SER A 181 4.29 9.87 -22.93
C SER A 181 5.12 11.14 -22.95
N ASP A 182 4.76 12.11 -22.11
CA ASP A 182 5.41 13.42 -22.07
C ASP A 182 6.88 13.32 -21.66
N LEU A 183 7.16 12.43 -20.70
CA LEU A 183 8.52 12.12 -20.27
C LEU A 183 9.40 11.69 -21.45
N ILE A 184 8.92 10.74 -22.24
CA ILE A 184 9.72 10.09 -23.27
C ILE A 184 9.86 10.98 -24.51
N LEU A 185 8.78 11.65 -24.92
CA LEU A 185 8.82 12.60 -26.04
C LEU A 185 9.88 13.68 -25.77
N LYS A 186 9.88 14.25 -24.55
CA LYS A 186 10.85 15.26 -24.13
C LYS A 186 12.27 14.71 -24.01
N HIS A 187 12.45 13.53 -23.42
CA HIS A 187 13.80 12.98 -23.17
C HIS A 187 14.53 12.59 -24.47
N TYR A 188 13.82 11.99 -25.42
CA TYR A 188 14.40 11.49 -26.67
C TYR A 188 14.19 12.40 -27.88
N ASP A 189 13.59 13.58 -27.69
CA ASP A 189 13.24 14.53 -28.75
C ASP A 189 12.43 13.86 -29.88
N LEU A 190 11.37 13.13 -29.48
CA LEU A 190 10.53 12.39 -30.42
C LEU A 190 9.35 13.27 -30.87
N PRO A 191 8.91 13.15 -32.14
CA PRO A 191 7.84 13.99 -32.66
C PRO A 191 6.47 13.64 -32.07
N ALA A 192 6.10 12.35 -32.06
CA ALA A 192 4.85 11.83 -31.53
C ALA A 192 4.90 10.29 -31.43
N PHE A 193 3.94 9.72 -30.71
CA PHE A 193 3.64 8.28 -30.76
C PHE A 193 2.56 7.99 -31.80
N SER A 194 2.70 6.84 -32.46
CA SER A 194 1.69 6.24 -33.33
C SER A 194 0.92 5.15 -32.59
N GLU A 195 -0.23 4.78 -33.14
CA GLU A 195 -1.01 3.64 -32.67
C GLU A 195 -0.41 2.34 -33.24
N PRO A 196 -0.16 1.31 -32.41
CA PRO A 196 0.55 0.10 -32.84
C PRO A 196 -0.26 -0.79 -33.79
N HIS A 197 -1.58 -0.64 -33.85
CA HIS A 197 -2.46 -1.49 -34.66
C HIS A 197 -2.57 -1.01 -36.12
N LEU A 198 -2.26 0.26 -36.37
CA LEU A 198 -2.31 0.82 -37.71
C LEU A 198 -1.19 0.25 -38.57
N THR A 199 -1.50 -0.04 -39.83
CA THR A 199 -0.48 -0.43 -40.80
C THR A 199 0.39 0.78 -41.14
N THR A 200 1.71 0.61 -41.10
CA THR A 200 2.68 1.67 -41.38
C THR A 200 3.72 1.19 -42.39
N ASP A 201 4.04 2.04 -43.37
CA ASP A 201 5.11 1.77 -44.33
C ASP A 201 6.50 1.98 -43.71
N GLU A 202 6.60 2.98 -42.83
CA GLU A 202 7.82 3.39 -42.14
C GLU A 202 7.81 2.96 -40.66
N ASP A 203 9.00 3.01 -40.05
CA ASP A 203 9.12 2.81 -38.61
C ASP A 203 8.49 3.97 -37.83
N VAL A 204 7.65 3.63 -36.87
CA VAL A 204 6.99 4.55 -35.94
C VAL A 204 7.40 4.22 -34.50
N TYR A 205 7.24 5.21 -33.61
CA TYR A 205 7.38 5.01 -32.16
C TYR A 205 6.02 4.70 -31.56
N VAL A 206 5.96 3.69 -30.70
CA VAL A 206 4.75 3.28 -29.98
C VAL A 206 5.01 3.24 -28.48
N LEU A 207 4.02 3.64 -27.71
CA LEU A 207 3.99 3.61 -26.26
C LEU A 207 2.83 2.72 -25.82
N GLY A 208 3.07 1.89 -24.81
CA GLY A 208 1.99 1.11 -24.23
C GLY A 208 2.45 0.26 -23.06
N ARG A 209 1.55 -0.61 -22.64
CA ARG A 209 1.76 -1.54 -21.55
C ARG A 209 1.89 -2.97 -22.07
N ILE A 210 2.88 -3.70 -21.57
CA ILE A 210 3.02 -5.12 -21.85
C ILE A 210 1.87 -5.89 -21.19
N VAL A 211 1.21 -6.74 -21.97
CA VAL A 211 0.15 -7.63 -21.52
C VAL A 211 0.32 -9.00 -22.17
N LEU A 212 -0.34 -10.03 -21.62
CA LEU A 212 -0.54 -11.27 -22.35
C LEU A 212 -1.70 -11.12 -23.34
N ASP A 213 -1.83 -12.05 -24.27
CA ASP A 213 -3.08 -12.20 -25.03
C ASP A 213 -4.27 -12.44 -24.09
N ALA A 214 -5.48 -12.19 -24.59
CA ALA A 214 -6.69 -12.25 -23.77
C ALA A 214 -6.95 -13.65 -23.19
N GLU A 215 -6.66 -14.71 -23.95
CA GLU A 215 -6.83 -16.09 -23.51
C GLU A 215 -5.81 -16.46 -22.42
N SER A 216 -4.53 -16.18 -22.65
CA SER A 216 -3.48 -16.44 -21.65
C SER A 216 -3.65 -15.62 -20.39
N SER A 217 -4.16 -14.39 -20.49
CA SER A 217 -4.39 -13.49 -19.33
C SER A 217 -5.36 -14.08 -18.30
N ALA A 218 -6.29 -14.94 -18.73
CA ALA A 218 -7.27 -15.59 -17.85
C ALA A 218 -6.77 -16.91 -17.23
N SER A 219 -5.66 -17.43 -17.75
CA SER A 219 -5.12 -18.74 -17.36
C SER A 219 -4.08 -18.62 -16.24
N ILE A 220 -4.20 -19.48 -15.23
CA ILE A 220 -3.28 -19.49 -14.09
C ILE A 220 -1.96 -20.14 -14.51
N GLY A 221 -0.85 -19.46 -14.25
CA GLY A 221 0.50 -20.00 -14.44
C GLY A 221 1.08 -19.83 -15.85
N VAL A 222 0.35 -19.21 -16.79
CA VAL A 222 0.90 -18.85 -18.09
C VAL A 222 1.82 -17.63 -17.95
N LYS A 223 3.07 -17.81 -18.37
CA LYS A 223 4.10 -16.79 -18.32
C LYS A 223 4.24 -16.08 -19.65
N LEU A 224 4.68 -14.83 -19.57
CA LEU A 224 5.06 -14.04 -20.73
C LEU A 224 6.18 -14.73 -21.52
N ASN A 225 5.98 -14.86 -22.83
CA ASN A 225 6.97 -15.35 -23.78
C ASN A 225 6.75 -14.64 -25.13
N GLU A 226 7.63 -14.88 -26.11
CA GLU A 226 7.56 -14.17 -27.40
C GLU A 226 6.27 -14.45 -28.20
N ALA A 227 5.60 -15.58 -27.97
CA ALA A 227 4.31 -15.87 -28.62
C ALA A 227 3.13 -15.15 -27.94
N SER A 228 3.20 -14.92 -26.63
CA SER A 228 2.17 -14.26 -25.83
C SER A 228 2.50 -12.80 -25.49
N LEU A 229 3.46 -12.18 -26.18
CA LEU A 229 3.89 -10.80 -25.95
C LEU A 229 3.00 -9.82 -26.72
N TYR A 230 2.19 -9.04 -26.00
CA TYR A 230 1.29 -8.04 -26.58
C TYR A 230 1.55 -6.66 -25.99
N LEU A 231 1.26 -5.63 -26.78
CA LEU A 231 1.25 -4.24 -26.37
C LEU A 231 -0.19 -3.73 -26.33
N GLU A 232 -0.58 -3.15 -25.21
CA GLU A 232 -1.84 -2.45 -25.04
C GLU A 232 -1.58 -0.94 -25.05
N GLY A 233 -2.14 -0.23 -26.02
CA GLY A 233 -2.06 1.24 -26.10
C GLY A 233 -3.05 1.94 -25.14
N PRO A 234 -2.93 3.27 -24.98
CA PRO A 234 -3.89 4.05 -24.19
C PRO A 234 -5.28 4.06 -24.87
N ARG A 235 -6.35 4.32 -24.11
CA ARG A 235 -7.73 4.36 -24.66
C ARG A 235 -7.99 5.52 -25.61
N LEU A 236 -7.20 6.59 -25.51
CA LEU A 236 -7.19 7.67 -26.49
C LEU A 236 -6.77 7.16 -27.89
N MET A 237 -6.05 6.03 -27.95
CA MET A 237 -5.59 5.31 -29.14
C MET A 237 -6.31 3.95 -29.27
N GLU A 238 -7.63 3.97 -29.10
CA GLU A 238 -8.56 2.82 -29.20
C GLU A 238 -8.31 1.63 -28.22
N ALA A 239 -7.29 1.68 -27.36
CA ALA A 239 -6.90 0.62 -26.42
C ALA A 239 -6.76 -0.78 -27.07
N THR A 240 -6.34 -0.83 -28.34
CA THR A 240 -6.12 -2.08 -29.05
C THR A 240 -4.93 -2.84 -28.48
N ARG A 241 -5.04 -4.17 -28.40
CA ARG A 241 -3.93 -5.06 -28.11
C ARG A 241 -3.32 -5.56 -29.41
N VAL A 242 -2.02 -5.37 -29.58
CA VAL A 242 -1.29 -5.78 -30.78
C VAL A 242 -0.18 -6.73 -30.38
N ARG A 243 -0.07 -7.85 -31.10
CA ARG A 243 1.01 -8.80 -30.89
C ARG A 243 2.34 -8.15 -31.25
N LEU A 244 3.35 -8.33 -30.42
CA LEU A 244 4.71 -7.88 -30.69
C LEU A 244 5.55 -9.01 -31.28
N ARG A 245 6.39 -8.66 -32.26
CA ARG A 245 7.46 -9.54 -32.75
C ARG A 245 8.79 -8.84 -32.61
N LEU A 246 9.68 -9.38 -31.79
CA LEU A 246 11.00 -8.79 -31.56
C LEU A 246 11.96 -9.25 -32.64
N GLU A 247 12.57 -8.31 -33.37
CA GLU A 247 13.50 -8.66 -34.43
C GLU A 247 14.81 -9.26 -33.88
N PRO A 248 15.51 -10.13 -34.65
CA PRO A 248 16.76 -10.73 -34.20
C PRO A 248 17.87 -9.72 -33.85
N ASN A 249 17.90 -8.58 -34.58
CA ASN A 249 18.87 -7.50 -34.38
C ASN A 249 18.28 -6.36 -33.54
N LEU A 250 17.44 -6.70 -32.55
CA LEU A 250 16.79 -5.73 -31.66
C LEU A 250 17.81 -4.77 -31.06
N ARG A 251 17.57 -3.47 -31.20
CA ARG A 251 18.43 -2.41 -30.63
C ARG A 251 17.84 -1.91 -29.31
N VAL A 252 18.69 -1.45 -28.40
CA VAL A 252 18.28 -0.92 -27.09
C VAL A 252 18.87 0.46 -26.88
N ARG A 253 18.04 1.50 -26.93
CA ARG A 253 18.46 2.89 -26.75
C ARG A 253 18.45 3.28 -25.28
N GLY A 254 19.51 3.95 -24.82
CA GLY A 254 19.58 4.52 -23.47
C GLY A 254 19.73 3.52 -22.33
N ALA A 255 19.97 2.23 -22.64
CA ALA A 255 20.27 1.25 -21.60
C ALA A 255 21.62 1.58 -20.90
N PRO A 256 21.78 1.20 -19.62
CA PRO A 256 23.06 1.30 -18.93
C PRO A 256 24.17 0.53 -19.67
N LYS A 257 25.32 1.16 -19.87
CA LYS A 257 26.47 0.57 -20.58
C LYS A 257 26.74 -0.88 -20.16
N GLY A 258 26.71 -1.81 -21.12
CA GLY A 258 26.94 -3.24 -20.89
C GLY A 258 25.69 -4.03 -20.52
N ARG A 259 24.51 -3.40 -20.50
CA ARG A 259 23.21 -4.09 -20.33
C ARG A 259 22.62 -4.43 -21.69
N SER A 260 22.98 -5.61 -22.21
CA SER A 260 22.37 -6.14 -23.42
C SER A 260 20.98 -6.76 -23.19
N ASN A 261 20.61 -7.08 -21.95
CA ASN A 261 19.37 -7.78 -21.63
C ASN A 261 18.26 -6.82 -21.16
N ILE A 262 17.12 -6.89 -21.84
CA ILE A 262 15.90 -6.16 -21.53
C ILE A 262 14.90 -7.12 -20.90
N GLY A 263 14.39 -6.75 -19.74
CA GLY A 263 13.30 -7.47 -19.09
C GLY A 263 11.97 -6.79 -19.35
N MET A 264 10.97 -7.58 -19.73
CA MET A 264 9.58 -7.17 -19.90
C MET A 264 8.71 -8.06 -19.02
N PHE A 265 7.64 -7.52 -18.46
CA PHE A 265 6.69 -8.26 -17.64
C PHE A 265 5.29 -7.65 -17.81
N PRO A 266 4.20 -8.41 -17.58
CA PRO A 266 2.85 -7.88 -17.62
C PRO A 266 2.68 -6.68 -16.69
N GLY A 267 2.23 -5.55 -17.23
CA GLY A 267 2.10 -4.29 -16.50
C GLY A 267 3.21 -3.27 -16.77
N ALA A 268 4.35 -3.70 -17.33
CA ALA A 268 5.45 -2.80 -17.67
C ALA A 268 5.05 -1.82 -18.76
N ILE A 269 5.26 -0.52 -18.52
CA ILE A 269 5.19 0.50 -19.56
C ILE A 269 6.47 0.42 -20.39
N VAL A 270 6.33 0.42 -21.72
CA VAL A 270 7.43 0.26 -22.66
C VAL A 270 7.29 1.24 -23.81
N VAL A 271 8.44 1.62 -24.38
CA VAL A 271 8.51 2.40 -25.61
C VAL A 271 9.33 1.65 -26.64
N MET A 272 8.77 1.54 -27.82
CA MET A 272 9.31 0.71 -28.90
C MET A 272 9.28 1.48 -30.21
N LYS A 273 10.20 1.14 -31.10
CA LYS A 273 10.22 1.58 -32.48
C LYS A 273 10.15 0.36 -33.40
N GLY A 274 9.39 0.50 -34.48
CA GLY A 274 9.17 -0.57 -35.43
C GLY A 274 8.02 -0.25 -36.36
N ARG A 275 7.47 -1.27 -37.02
CA ARG A 275 6.40 -1.10 -38.00
C ARG A 275 5.40 -2.24 -37.99
N ASN A 276 4.17 -1.96 -38.38
CA ASN A 276 3.15 -2.96 -38.64
C ASN A 276 2.89 -3.03 -40.14
N GLY A 277 3.39 -4.07 -40.81
CA GLY A 277 3.24 -4.25 -42.25
C GLY A 277 1.92 -4.94 -42.68
N GLY A 278 0.89 -4.96 -41.82
CA GLY A 278 -0.40 -5.61 -42.11
C GLY A 278 -0.44 -7.12 -41.83
N GLY A 279 0.48 -7.64 -41.02
CA GLY A 279 0.58 -9.07 -40.68
C GLY A 279 -0.01 -9.47 -39.32
N ASP A 280 -0.90 -8.66 -38.75
CA ASP A 280 -1.46 -8.81 -37.39
C ASP A 280 -0.42 -8.78 -36.25
N TYR A 281 0.73 -8.16 -36.49
CA TYR A 281 1.73 -7.91 -35.46
C TYR A 281 2.52 -6.62 -35.73
N PHE A 282 3.06 -6.04 -34.67
CA PHE A 282 4.01 -4.95 -34.73
C PHE A 282 5.44 -5.50 -34.63
N SER A 283 6.24 -5.34 -35.70
CA SER A 283 7.64 -5.75 -35.75
C SER A 283 8.50 -4.73 -35.02
N VAL A 284 9.11 -5.10 -33.90
CA VAL A 284 9.92 -4.22 -33.06
C VAL A 284 11.39 -4.40 -33.41
N ASN A 285 12.02 -3.32 -33.88
CA ASN A 285 13.45 -3.31 -34.19
C ASN A 285 14.28 -2.56 -33.13
N GLU A 286 13.63 -1.76 -32.28
CA GLU A 286 14.32 -1.00 -31.24
C GLU A 286 13.43 -0.77 -30.01
N ILE A 287 14.00 -0.90 -28.81
CA ILE A 287 13.37 -0.58 -27.52
C ILE A 287 14.08 0.62 -26.90
N LEU A 288 13.31 1.59 -26.44
CA LEU A 288 13.82 2.78 -25.76
C LEU A 288 13.70 2.57 -24.25
N SER A 289 14.81 2.73 -23.55
CA SER A 289 14.82 2.63 -22.09
C SER A 289 14.10 3.83 -21.49
N ILE A 290 13.34 3.61 -20.42
CA ILE A 290 12.75 4.73 -19.69
C ILE A 290 13.88 5.44 -18.93
N PRO A 291 14.01 6.78 -19.03
CA PRO A 291 15.03 7.51 -18.30
C PRO A 291 14.83 7.34 -16.78
N PRO A 292 15.91 7.18 -16.01
CA PRO A 292 15.81 7.09 -14.56
C PRO A 292 15.20 8.38 -13.99
N PRO A 293 14.48 8.33 -12.85
CA PRO A 293 14.06 9.54 -12.17
C PRO A 293 15.26 10.39 -11.77
N SER A 294 15.05 11.70 -11.64
CA SER A 294 16.11 12.61 -11.22
C SER A 294 16.58 12.27 -9.79
N PRO A 295 17.87 12.44 -9.47
CA PRO A 295 18.31 12.39 -8.09
C PRO A 295 17.70 13.56 -7.30
N ILE A 296 17.54 13.39 -5.99
CA ILE A 296 17.28 14.53 -5.12
C ILE A 296 18.51 15.43 -5.15
N SER A 297 18.39 16.62 -5.76
CA SER A 297 19.44 17.63 -5.63
C SER A 297 19.54 18.00 -4.16
N ALA A 298 20.72 17.81 -3.56
CA ALA A 298 20.99 18.36 -2.24
C ALA A 298 20.62 19.85 -2.29
N GLN A 299 19.62 20.26 -1.52
CA GLN A 299 19.22 21.67 -1.45
C GLN A 299 20.50 22.49 -1.22
N SER A 300 20.88 23.28 -2.22
CA SER A 300 22.02 24.19 -2.18
C SER A 300 21.88 25.28 -1.11
N ASP A 301 20.76 25.30 -0.38
CA ASP A 301 20.45 26.25 0.67
C ASP A 301 20.92 25.84 2.07
N ARG A 302 21.57 24.67 2.25
CA ARG A 302 22.32 24.39 3.50
C ARG A 302 23.69 25.09 3.51
N GLN A 303 23.74 26.38 3.14
CA GLN A 303 24.77 27.31 3.61
C GLN A 303 24.45 27.73 5.06
N ILE A 304 24.43 26.76 5.98
CA ILE A 304 24.53 27.06 7.39
C ILE A 304 25.59 26.12 7.94
N LYS A 305 26.58 26.71 8.62
CA LYS A 305 27.63 26.06 9.40
C LYS A 305 27.01 25.09 10.42
N ALA A 306 26.56 23.93 9.97
CA ALA A 306 26.17 22.84 10.84
C ALA A 306 27.43 22.02 11.14
N GLU A 307 27.74 21.86 12.43
CA GLU A 307 28.72 20.88 12.89
C GLU A 307 28.41 19.52 12.22
N PRO A 308 29.40 18.85 11.59
CA PRO A 308 29.17 17.61 10.82
C PRO A 308 28.41 16.52 11.59
N SER A 309 28.48 16.53 12.92
CA SER A 309 27.86 15.56 13.82
C SER A 309 26.36 15.76 14.09
N SER A 310 25.81 16.98 13.90
CA SER A 310 24.43 17.35 14.27
C SER A 310 23.36 16.49 13.59
N ASP A 311 23.54 16.23 12.30
CA ASP A 311 22.51 15.60 11.45
C ASP A 311 22.77 14.10 11.22
N SER A 312 23.79 13.52 11.85
CA SER A 312 24.11 12.10 11.76
C SER A 312 23.03 11.23 12.42
N PHE A 313 22.75 10.05 11.86
CA PHE A 313 21.86 9.08 12.48
C PHE A 313 22.26 7.64 12.18
N SER A 314 21.85 6.77 13.09
CA SER A 314 21.88 5.31 12.95
C SER A 314 20.46 4.76 12.89
N MET A 315 20.23 3.79 12.02
CA MET A 315 18.90 3.23 11.78
C MET A 315 18.98 1.72 11.61
N ILE A 316 18.08 0.98 12.26
CA ILE A 316 17.89 -0.45 12.02
C ILE A 316 16.64 -0.63 11.15
N VAL A 317 16.75 -1.43 10.09
CA VAL A 317 15.64 -1.82 9.21
C VAL A 317 15.42 -3.33 9.33
N ALA A 318 14.21 -3.72 9.74
CA ALA A 318 13.80 -5.12 9.85
C ALA A 318 12.44 -5.35 9.18
N CYS A 319 12.28 -6.49 8.52
CA CYS A 319 11.03 -6.87 7.86
C CYS A 319 10.53 -8.20 8.40
N GLY A 320 9.23 -8.28 8.66
CA GLY A 320 8.57 -9.52 9.04
C GLY A 320 8.58 -10.57 7.92
N PRO A 321 8.16 -11.82 8.20
CA PRO A 321 7.57 -12.26 9.47
C PRO A 321 8.57 -12.25 10.63
N PHE A 322 8.07 -12.07 11.85
CA PHE A 322 8.88 -12.04 13.07
C PHE A 322 8.80 -13.32 13.92
N THR A 323 8.14 -14.36 13.39
CA THR A 323 8.09 -15.73 13.92
C THR A 323 8.12 -16.71 12.75
N PRO A 324 8.80 -17.87 12.86
CA PRO A 324 8.75 -18.90 11.83
C PRO A 324 7.35 -19.52 11.75
N ASP A 325 7.01 -20.13 10.61
CA ASP A 325 5.68 -20.75 10.40
C ASP A 325 5.39 -21.96 11.30
N SER A 326 6.43 -22.48 11.96
CA SER A 326 6.34 -23.63 12.88
C SER A 326 5.74 -23.28 14.25
N ASP A 327 5.80 -22.02 14.68
CA ASP A 327 5.46 -21.63 16.04
C ASP A 327 5.09 -20.14 16.18
N LEU A 328 4.51 -19.79 17.32
CA LEU A 328 4.17 -18.43 17.72
C LEU A 328 5.02 -17.95 18.91
N GLU A 329 6.29 -18.37 18.97
CA GLU A 329 7.18 -17.99 20.07
C GLU A 329 7.89 -16.65 19.84
N PHE A 330 7.87 -16.14 18.61
CA PHE A 330 8.45 -14.86 18.21
C PHE A 330 9.93 -14.72 18.62
N ARG A 331 10.71 -15.80 18.49
CA ARG A 331 12.16 -15.77 18.79
C ARG A 331 12.91 -14.70 17.95
N PRO A 332 12.68 -14.57 16.63
CA PRO A 332 13.31 -13.51 15.84
C PRO A 332 13.02 -12.10 16.35
N TRP A 333 11.79 -11.82 16.79
CA TRP A 333 11.41 -10.55 17.42
C TRP A 333 12.21 -10.28 18.71
N LYS A 334 12.28 -11.27 19.61
CA LYS A 334 13.02 -11.14 20.87
C LYS A 334 14.49 -10.84 20.62
N THR A 335 15.12 -11.54 19.68
CA THR A 335 16.51 -11.28 19.27
C THR A 335 16.69 -9.87 18.68
N LEU A 336 15.74 -9.41 17.86
CA LEU A 336 15.74 -8.05 17.33
C LEU A 336 15.65 -7.00 18.46
N MET A 337 14.78 -7.19 19.45
CA MET A 337 14.62 -6.27 20.58
C MET A 337 15.87 -6.23 21.47
N GLU A 338 16.52 -7.38 21.72
CA GLU A 338 17.82 -7.46 22.42
C GLU A 338 18.88 -6.62 21.69
N ARG A 339 18.90 -6.71 20.36
CA ARG A 339 19.81 -5.95 19.52
C ARG A 339 19.52 -4.45 19.54
N ILE A 340 18.25 -4.05 19.41
CA ILE A 340 17.84 -2.64 19.52
C ILE A 340 18.24 -2.08 20.89
N ARG A 341 18.03 -2.85 21.97
CA ARG A 341 18.42 -2.48 23.33
C ARG A 341 19.93 -2.29 23.48
N THR A 342 20.72 -3.14 22.83
CA THR A 342 22.18 -3.08 22.87
C THR A 342 22.72 -1.91 22.06
N ASN A 343 22.26 -1.77 20.81
CA ASN A 343 22.80 -0.81 19.85
C ASN A 343 22.24 0.61 20.03
N ARG A 344 21.04 0.75 20.62
CA ARG A 344 20.32 2.02 20.81
C ARG A 344 20.33 2.92 19.56
N PRO A 345 19.82 2.44 18.41
CA PRO A 345 19.80 3.23 17.19
C PRO A 345 18.93 4.49 17.36
N ASP A 346 19.20 5.51 16.56
CA ASP A 346 18.38 6.72 16.52
C ASP A 346 16.99 6.45 15.91
N VAL A 347 16.92 5.54 14.93
CA VAL A 347 15.69 5.14 14.25
C VAL A 347 15.57 3.61 14.13
N VAL A 348 14.36 3.08 14.23
CA VAL A 348 14.03 1.69 13.88
C VAL A 348 12.87 1.71 12.89
N LEU A 349 13.07 1.15 11.68
CA LEU A 349 11.99 0.91 10.72
C LEU A 349 11.63 -0.58 10.74
N LEU A 350 10.39 -0.84 11.15
CA LEU A 350 9.81 -2.18 11.21
C LEU A 350 8.75 -2.30 10.11
N LEU A 351 8.99 -3.21 9.17
CA LEU A 351 8.03 -3.55 8.12
C LEU A 351 7.30 -4.84 8.51
N GLY A 352 5.98 -4.87 8.33
CA GLY A 352 5.18 -6.07 8.54
C GLY A 352 5.52 -7.22 7.58
N PRO A 353 4.86 -8.39 7.72
CA PRO A 353 3.82 -8.65 8.70
C PRO A 353 4.36 -8.87 10.12
N PHE A 354 3.73 -8.24 11.10
CA PHE A 354 3.92 -8.48 12.53
C PHE A 354 3.22 -9.76 12.95
N LEU A 355 1.91 -9.82 12.66
CA LEU A 355 1.10 -11.03 12.80
C LEU A 355 0.61 -11.45 11.42
N ASP A 356 1.29 -12.43 10.86
CA ASP A 356 1.06 -12.88 9.50
C ASP A 356 -0.23 -13.71 9.41
N SER A 357 -1.25 -13.16 8.74
CA SER A 357 -2.51 -13.85 8.44
C SER A 357 -2.33 -15.13 7.61
N LEU A 358 -1.19 -15.30 6.93
CA LEU A 358 -0.85 -16.52 6.20
C LEU A 358 -0.08 -17.54 7.06
N HIS A 359 0.31 -17.21 8.29
CA HIS A 359 0.93 -18.15 9.22
C HIS A 359 0.01 -19.35 9.46
N SER A 360 0.56 -20.56 9.39
CA SER A 360 -0.20 -21.82 9.43
C SER A 360 -1.22 -21.87 10.57
N LYS A 361 -0.83 -21.48 11.78
CA LYS A 361 -1.73 -21.42 12.96
C LYS A 361 -2.79 -20.31 12.89
N MET A 362 -2.43 -19.13 12.38
CA MET A 362 -3.36 -18.00 12.24
C MET A 362 -4.46 -18.35 11.22
N LYS A 363 -4.04 -18.95 10.10
CA LYS A 363 -4.92 -19.31 8.98
C LYS A 363 -5.98 -20.34 9.36
N VAL A 364 -5.64 -21.33 10.17
CA VAL A 364 -6.59 -22.37 10.62
C VAL A 364 -7.32 -22.02 11.92
N GLY A 365 -6.95 -20.91 12.57
CA GLY A 365 -7.49 -20.52 13.86
C GLY A 365 -7.01 -21.39 15.03
N ASP A 366 -5.83 -22.00 14.93
CA ASP A 366 -5.16 -22.72 16.03
C ASP A 366 -4.44 -21.71 16.95
N ILE A 367 -5.22 -20.79 17.52
CA ILE A 367 -4.79 -19.73 18.43
C ILE A 367 -5.78 -19.59 19.58
N ASP A 368 -5.26 -19.33 20.78
CA ASP A 368 -6.07 -19.19 22.00
C ASP A 368 -6.40 -17.72 22.35
N GLU A 369 -5.84 -16.77 21.60
CA GLU A 369 -5.93 -15.32 21.81
C GLU A 369 -6.35 -14.63 20.49
N PHE A 370 -7.01 -13.48 20.57
CA PHE A 370 -7.28 -12.65 19.40
C PHE A 370 -5.97 -12.04 18.85
N PRO A 371 -5.87 -11.79 17.52
CA PRO A 371 -4.68 -11.18 16.93
C PRO A 371 -4.23 -9.88 17.63
N GLU A 372 -5.17 -9.02 18.03
CA GLU A 372 -4.88 -7.78 18.73
C GLU A 372 -4.25 -8.02 20.12
N GLU A 373 -4.66 -9.08 20.81
CA GLU A 373 -4.12 -9.47 22.12
C GLU A 373 -2.68 -10.00 21.98
N ILE A 374 -2.44 -10.85 20.96
CA ILE A 374 -1.10 -11.34 20.64
C ILE A 374 -0.20 -10.16 20.27
N PHE A 375 -0.71 -9.21 19.47
CA PHE A 375 0.06 -8.03 19.05
C PHE A 375 0.44 -7.16 20.25
N ALA A 376 -0.52 -6.89 21.14
CA ALA A 376 -0.30 -6.11 22.34
C ALA A 376 0.77 -6.76 23.24
N ARG A 377 0.66 -8.07 23.46
CA ARG A 377 1.57 -8.85 24.31
C ARG A 377 2.97 -8.98 23.74
N VAL A 378 3.12 -9.15 22.43
CA VAL A 378 4.41 -9.42 21.77
C VAL A 378 5.11 -8.13 21.34
N PHE A 379 4.40 -7.23 20.66
CA PHE A 379 5.02 -6.07 20.01
C PHE A 379 4.77 -4.78 20.79
N ALA A 380 3.53 -4.49 21.18
CA ALA A 380 3.20 -3.19 21.77
C ALA A 380 3.92 -2.95 23.09
N GLN A 381 3.92 -3.95 24.00
CA GLN A 381 4.61 -3.84 25.28
C GLN A 381 6.11 -3.59 25.11
N ASP A 382 6.78 -4.36 24.24
CA ASP A 382 8.21 -4.21 23.96
C ASP A 382 8.56 -2.82 23.40
N LEU A 383 7.69 -2.25 22.54
CA LEU A 383 7.87 -0.93 21.95
C LEU A 383 7.58 0.22 22.94
N VAL A 384 6.62 0.03 23.85
CA VAL A 384 6.37 0.95 24.96
C VAL A 384 7.55 0.92 25.95
N ASP A 385 8.04 -0.27 26.28
CA ASP A 385 9.19 -0.44 27.18
C ASP A 385 10.47 0.15 26.58
N LEU A 386 10.66 0.05 25.26
CA LEU A 386 11.76 0.70 24.55
C LEU A 386 11.83 2.21 24.80
N HIS A 387 10.68 2.89 24.88
CA HIS A 387 10.66 4.32 25.20
C HIS A 387 11.24 4.62 26.58
N SER A 388 11.06 3.72 27.55
CA SER A 388 11.52 3.90 28.93
C SER A 388 13.04 3.85 29.06
N TYR A 389 13.73 3.04 28.25
CA TYR A 389 15.20 2.89 28.32
C TYR A 389 15.97 3.45 27.10
N SER A 390 15.26 3.86 26.05
CA SER A 390 15.81 4.52 24.86
C SER A 390 14.86 5.62 24.36
N PRO A 391 14.63 6.69 25.15
CA PRO A 391 13.64 7.73 24.85
C PRO A 391 13.97 8.59 23.62
N SER A 392 15.17 8.47 23.04
CA SER A 392 15.55 9.15 21.80
C SER A 392 15.26 8.33 20.54
N THR A 393 15.14 7.00 20.65
CA THR A 393 14.90 6.12 19.50
C THR A 393 13.50 6.37 18.95
N LEU A 394 13.43 6.74 17.67
CA LEU A 394 12.20 6.83 16.90
C LEU A 394 11.89 5.48 16.26
N VAL A 395 10.67 4.96 16.44
CA VAL A 395 10.21 3.73 15.80
C VAL A 395 9.18 4.06 14.73
N LEU A 396 9.41 3.56 13.52
CA LEU A 396 8.48 3.65 12.39
C LEU A 396 7.90 2.26 12.12
N LEU A 397 6.58 2.10 12.20
CA LEU A 397 5.89 0.86 11.84
C LEU A 397 5.18 1.03 10.51
N LEU A 398 5.60 0.22 9.53
CA LEU A 398 5.01 0.14 8.20
C LEU A 398 4.23 -1.20 8.11
N PRO A 399 2.91 -1.19 7.84
CA PRO A 399 2.13 -2.41 7.81
C PRO A 399 2.41 -3.26 6.58
N SER A 400 1.97 -4.51 6.66
CA SER A 400 1.75 -5.38 5.52
C SER A 400 0.26 -5.66 5.37
N ILE A 401 -0.20 -5.90 4.13
CA ILE A 401 -1.58 -6.34 3.90
C ILE A 401 -1.87 -7.72 4.49
N ARG A 402 -0.81 -8.42 4.93
CA ARG A 402 -0.89 -9.69 5.64
C ARG A 402 -1.02 -9.51 7.15
N ASP A 403 -0.97 -8.30 7.70
CA ASP A 403 -1.16 -8.08 9.13
C ASP A 403 -2.59 -8.41 9.57
N ALA A 404 -2.73 -9.45 10.39
CA ALA A 404 -4.01 -9.93 10.89
C ALA A 404 -4.75 -8.92 11.79
N VAL A 405 -4.02 -7.92 12.32
CA VAL A 405 -4.57 -6.83 13.15
C VAL A 405 -5.03 -5.62 12.35
N HIS A 406 -4.83 -5.61 11.02
CA HIS A 406 -5.19 -4.47 10.18
C HIS A 406 -6.45 -4.75 9.37
N ASN A 407 -7.44 -3.88 9.50
CA ASN A 407 -8.67 -3.94 8.72
C ASN A 407 -8.48 -3.59 7.23
N HIS A 408 -7.54 -2.70 6.87
CA HIS A 408 -7.25 -2.32 5.49
C HIS A 408 -6.38 -3.40 4.82
N THR A 409 -6.99 -4.29 4.05
CA THR A 409 -6.33 -5.49 3.49
C THR A 409 -5.98 -5.38 2.01
N THR A 410 -5.87 -4.16 1.47
CA THR A 410 -5.49 -3.90 0.08
C THR A 410 -4.25 -3.02 0.02
N TYR A 411 -3.53 -3.14 -1.10
CA TYR A 411 -2.36 -2.34 -1.42
C TYR A 411 -2.72 -1.33 -2.51
N PRO A 412 -2.39 -0.04 -2.37
CA PRO A 412 -1.68 0.61 -1.24
C PRO A 412 -2.49 0.67 0.06
N GLN A 413 -1.85 0.56 1.21
CA GLN A 413 -2.48 0.37 2.52
C GLN A 413 -2.36 1.63 3.39
N ALA A 414 -3.37 1.89 4.22
CA ALA A 414 -3.30 2.86 5.32
C ALA A 414 -2.24 2.48 6.36
N ALA A 415 -1.93 3.40 7.26
CA ALA A 415 -1.12 3.10 8.44
C ALA A 415 -1.91 2.26 9.46
N LEU A 416 -1.19 1.52 10.30
CA LEU A 416 -1.78 0.82 11.45
C LEU A 416 -2.52 1.80 12.38
N PRO A 417 -3.61 1.38 13.04
CA PRO A 417 -4.28 2.21 14.02
C PRO A 417 -3.35 2.60 15.18
N ASN A 418 -3.29 3.89 15.53
CA ASN A 418 -2.41 4.40 16.59
C ASN A 418 -2.66 3.76 17.97
N HIS A 419 -3.87 3.28 18.25
CA HIS A 419 -4.21 2.64 19.53
C HIS A 419 -3.54 1.28 19.72
N LEU A 420 -2.94 0.68 18.67
CA LEU A 420 -2.20 -0.58 18.80
C LEU A 420 -0.90 -0.40 19.60
N VAL A 421 -0.29 0.78 19.56
CA VAL A 421 0.92 1.10 20.34
C VAL A 421 0.86 2.55 20.81
N GLU A 422 0.55 2.76 22.08
CA GLU A 422 0.47 4.08 22.68
C GLU A 422 1.85 4.53 23.20
N SER A 423 2.68 5.07 22.32
CA SER A 423 4.01 5.61 22.67
C SER A 423 4.35 6.85 21.84
N PRO A 424 4.90 7.93 22.45
CA PRO A 424 5.21 9.18 21.74
C PRO A 424 6.33 9.03 20.70
N ASN A 425 7.15 7.99 20.84
CA ASN A 425 8.28 7.69 19.97
C ASN A 425 7.94 6.74 18.83
N VAL A 426 6.69 6.28 18.77
CA VAL A 426 6.23 5.32 17.78
C VAL A 426 5.37 6.06 16.76
N ARG A 427 5.71 5.92 15.48
CA ARG A 427 4.96 6.47 14.35
C ARG A 427 4.47 5.35 13.45
N MET A 428 3.15 5.29 13.28
CA MET A 428 2.53 4.43 12.27
C MET A 428 2.61 5.15 10.92
N ILE A 429 3.13 4.47 9.90
CA ILE A 429 3.26 5.00 8.53
C ILE A 429 2.53 4.07 7.54
N PRO A 430 2.05 4.56 6.39
CA PRO A 430 1.33 3.73 5.41
C PRO A 430 2.24 2.75 4.66
N ASN A 431 1.67 1.93 3.78
CA ASN A 431 2.41 1.03 2.90
C ASN A 431 1.98 1.21 1.42
N PRO A 432 2.87 1.64 0.51
CA PRO A 432 4.22 2.11 0.78
C PRO A 432 4.20 3.46 1.51
N ALA A 433 5.38 3.94 1.91
CA ALA A 433 5.56 5.27 2.49
C ALA A 433 6.83 5.95 1.99
N HIS A 434 6.75 7.27 1.88
CA HIS A 434 7.87 8.17 1.67
C HIS A 434 8.06 9.05 2.90
N PHE A 435 9.28 9.11 3.40
CA PHE A 435 9.60 9.94 4.55
C PHE A 435 11.05 10.41 4.47
N THR A 436 11.39 11.44 5.24
CA THR A 436 12.76 11.90 5.41
C THR A 436 13.22 11.74 6.85
N ILE A 437 14.51 11.42 7.02
CA ILE A 437 15.20 11.46 8.30
C ILE A 437 16.40 12.40 8.13
N ASN A 438 16.40 13.53 8.85
CA ASN A 438 17.43 14.57 8.74
C ASN A 438 17.67 15.07 7.28
N GLY A 439 16.67 14.94 6.42
CA GLY A 439 16.71 15.30 5.00
C GLY A 439 17.19 14.20 4.05
N VAL A 440 17.53 13.00 4.54
CA VAL A 440 17.71 11.81 3.69
C VAL A 440 16.34 11.24 3.37
N SER A 441 16.03 11.07 2.10
CA SER A 441 14.73 10.57 1.63
C SER A 441 14.69 9.05 1.54
N PHE A 442 13.62 8.46 2.07
CA PHE A 442 13.35 7.03 2.05
C PHE A 442 12.04 6.75 1.33
N GLY A 443 12.06 5.73 0.47
CA GLY A 443 10.85 5.07 -0.02
C GLY A 443 10.84 3.63 0.49
N ALA A 444 9.76 3.19 1.13
CA ALA A 444 9.67 1.85 1.71
C ALA A 444 8.35 1.17 1.38
N SER A 445 8.39 -0.14 1.10
CA SER A 445 7.20 -0.98 0.98
C SER A 445 7.45 -2.36 1.57
N SER A 446 6.41 -2.99 2.14
CA SER A 446 6.51 -4.37 2.66
C SER A 446 6.23 -5.45 1.61
N VAL A 447 5.86 -5.06 0.38
CA VAL A 447 5.48 -6.00 -0.68
C VAL A 447 6.72 -6.57 -1.36
N ASP A 448 6.74 -7.88 -1.62
CA ASP A 448 7.85 -8.58 -2.31
C ASP A 448 7.78 -8.36 -3.84
N SER A 449 7.77 -7.10 -4.25
CA SER A 449 7.62 -6.70 -5.66
C SER A 449 8.77 -7.19 -6.53
N LEU A 450 9.98 -7.30 -5.96
CA LEU A 450 11.15 -7.84 -6.66
C LEU A 450 10.94 -9.28 -7.09
N PHE A 451 10.39 -10.12 -6.21
CA PHE A 451 10.06 -11.51 -6.54
C PHE A 451 8.96 -11.58 -7.59
N HIS A 452 7.91 -10.76 -7.46
CA HIS A 452 6.78 -10.77 -8.40
C HIS A 452 7.20 -10.32 -9.80
N VAL A 453 7.95 -9.22 -9.91
CA VAL A 453 8.51 -8.75 -11.19
C VAL A 453 9.40 -9.82 -11.80
N LYS A 454 10.37 -10.35 -11.04
CA LYS A 454 11.31 -11.33 -11.58
C LYS A 454 10.65 -12.62 -12.05
N LYS A 455 9.59 -13.04 -11.36
CA LYS A 455 8.85 -14.27 -11.66
C LYS A 455 8.10 -14.19 -12.99
N GLU A 456 7.59 -13.00 -13.32
CA GLU A 456 6.83 -12.70 -14.53
C GLU A 456 7.70 -12.15 -15.68
N GLU A 457 8.99 -11.91 -15.42
CA GLU A 457 9.91 -11.33 -16.39
C GLU A 457 10.24 -12.28 -17.55
N TYR A 458 9.99 -11.81 -18.76
CA TYR A 458 10.59 -12.29 -20.00
C TYR A 458 11.81 -11.44 -20.35
N THR A 459 12.97 -12.09 -20.55
CA THR A 459 14.21 -11.39 -20.90
C THR A 459 14.58 -11.62 -22.37
N LYS A 460 14.90 -10.55 -23.09
CA LYS A 460 15.43 -10.58 -24.47
C LYS A 460 16.75 -9.83 -24.54
N SER A 461 17.73 -10.39 -25.24
CA SER A 461 18.97 -9.69 -25.55
C SER A 461 18.81 -8.76 -26.75
N GLY A 462 19.46 -7.60 -26.71
CA GLY A 462 19.52 -6.62 -27.78
C GLY A 462 20.88 -5.92 -27.84
N ILE A 463 21.10 -5.23 -28.95
CA ILE A 463 22.31 -4.45 -29.25
C ILE A 463 22.15 -3.06 -28.63
N GLU A 464 22.97 -2.77 -27.63
CA GLU A 464 23.00 -1.47 -26.98
C GLU A 464 23.41 -0.35 -27.95
N ILE A 465 22.63 0.72 -27.98
CA ILE A 465 22.92 1.95 -28.74
C ILE A 465 22.71 3.16 -27.83
N GLN A 466 23.52 4.20 -28.01
CA GLN A 466 23.44 5.43 -27.19
C GLN A 466 23.32 5.10 -25.69
N PRO A 467 24.28 4.36 -25.11
CA PRO A 467 24.21 3.91 -23.73
C PRO A 467 24.11 5.10 -22.78
N SER A 468 23.28 4.96 -21.74
CA SER A 468 23.26 5.93 -20.65
C SER A 468 24.47 5.72 -19.74
N GLN A 469 24.98 6.85 -19.23
CA GLN A 469 26.01 6.85 -18.20
C GLN A 469 25.33 6.47 -16.87
N VAL A 470 25.73 5.36 -16.28
CA VAL A 470 25.38 5.04 -14.89
C VAL A 470 26.56 5.39 -13.98
N PRO A 471 26.32 5.82 -12.73
CA PRO A 471 27.39 6.05 -11.77
C PRO A 471 28.29 4.83 -11.62
N ALA A 472 29.59 5.04 -11.41
CA ALA A 472 30.60 3.97 -11.39
C ALA A 472 30.32 2.86 -10.35
N GLU A 473 29.60 3.20 -9.28
CA GLU A 473 29.22 2.29 -8.20
C GLU A 473 27.97 1.45 -8.51
N SER A 474 27.24 1.78 -9.59
CA SER A 474 26.04 1.07 -10.02
C SER A 474 26.39 -0.02 -11.02
N SER A 475 26.00 -1.27 -10.72
CA SER A 475 26.20 -2.39 -11.63
C SER A 475 25.11 -2.45 -12.70
N ALA A 476 25.53 -2.48 -13.97
CA ALA A 476 24.66 -2.65 -15.12
C ALA A 476 24.24 -4.12 -15.36
N THR A 477 25.05 -5.08 -14.90
CA THR A 477 24.85 -6.52 -15.18
C THR A 477 24.28 -7.31 -14.00
N ASP A 478 24.34 -6.77 -12.78
CA ASP A 478 23.78 -7.42 -11.59
C ASP A 478 22.25 -7.55 -11.69
N VAL A 479 21.74 -8.77 -11.49
CA VAL A 479 20.31 -9.08 -11.64
C VAL A 479 19.45 -8.31 -10.63
N MET A 480 19.90 -8.18 -9.38
CA MET A 480 19.13 -7.51 -8.33
C MET A 480 19.14 -5.99 -8.50
N SER A 481 20.28 -5.41 -8.90
CA SER A 481 20.36 -4.02 -9.34
C SER A 481 19.40 -3.75 -10.50
N ASN A 482 19.31 -4.67 -11.48
CA ASN A 482 18.42 -4.53 -12.63
C ASN A 482 16.93 -4.62 -12.26
N LEU A 483 16.55 -5.48 -11.30
CA LEU A 483 15.18 -5.53 -10.78
C LEU A 483 14.79 -4.23 -10.06
N CYS A 484 15.68 -3.70 -9.21
CA CYS A 484 15.45 -2.42 -8.55
C CYS A 484 15.35 -1.28 -9.58
N ARG A 485 16.19 -1.32 -10.63
CA ARG A 485 16.15 -0.35 -11.72
C ARG A 485 14.84 -0.41 -12.50
N GLN A 486 14.26 -1.60 -12.68
CA GLN A 486 12.93 -1.73 -13.27
C GLN A 486 11.85 -1.09 -12.41
N LEU A 487 11.88 -1.26 -11.08
CA LEU A 487 10.93 -0.58 -10.18
C LEU A 487 11.06 0.95 -10.29
N LEU A 488 12.28 1.48 -10.24
CA LEU A 488 12.57 2.91 -10.38
C LEU A 488 12.13 3.46 -11.74
N ALA A 489 12.46 2.77 -12.84
CA ALA A 489 12.05 3.14 -14.19
C ALA A 489 10.52 3.14 -14.34
N GLN A 490 9.84 2.19 -13.71
CA GLN A 490 8.37 2.10 -13.72
C GLN A 490 7.69 3.03 -12.71
N ARG A 491 8.46 3.79 -11.92
CA ARG A 491 8.02 4.78 -10.93
C ARG A 491 7.02 4.24 -9.89
N SER A 492 6.98 2.93 -9.70
CA SER A 492 5.96 2.27 -8.87
C SER A 492 6.56 1.15 -8.04
N PHE A 493 6.16 1.08 -6.78
CA PHE A 493 6.51 -0.02 -5.88
C PHE A 493 5.90 -1.32 -6.34
N TYR A 494 4.80 -1.31 -7.11
CA TYR A 494 4.16 -2.51 -7.64
C TYR A 494 3.73 -2.34 -9.11
N PRO A 495 4.66 -2.48 -10.07
CA PRO A 495 4.36 -2.23 -11.47
C PRO A 495 3.67 -3.41 -12.18
N VAL A 496 3.69 -4.61 -11.59
CA VAL A 496 3.13 -5.83 -12.18
C VAL A 496 1.61 -5.74 -12.24
N PHE A 497 1.05 -6.01 -13.42
CA PHE A 497 -0.38 -5.97 -13.63
C PHE A 497 -0.84 -6.92 -14.75
N PRO A 498 -1.88 -7.75 -14.51
CA PRO A 498 -2.55 -7.97 -13.22
C PRO A 498 -1.61 -8.60 -12.18
N THR A 499 -1.97 -8.54 -10.90
CA THR A 499 -1.26 -9.34 -9.87
C THR A 499 -1.31 -10.81 -10.27
N PRO A 500 -0.18 -11.54 -10.29
CA PRO A 500 -0.19 -12.94 -10.71
C PRO A 500 -1.04 -13.78 -9.74
N MET A 501 -1.92 -14.60 -10.28
CA MET A 501 -2.94 -15.32 -9.50
C MET A 501 -2.37 -16.18 -8.37
N ASP A 502 -1.18 -16.75 -8.57
CA ASP A 502 -0.56 -17.62 -7.59
C ASP A 502 0.10 -16.87 -6.42
N VAL A 503 0.30 -15.56 -6.53
CA VAL A 503 0.72 -14.65 -5.45
C VAL A 503 -0.32 -13.58 -5.13
N ALA A 504 -1.54 -13.69 -5.67
CA ALA A 504 -2.62 -12.74 -5.42
C ALA A 504 -3.01 -12.66 -3.93
N HIS A 505 -2.82 -13.76 -3.20
CA HIS A 505 -3.00 -13.81 -1.75
C HIS A 505 -1.91 -13.06 -0.96
N GLU A 506 -0.81 -12.67 -1.62
CA GLU A 506 0.27 -11.85 -1.04
C GLU A 506 0.07 -10.35 -1.32
N VAL A 507 -0.67 -9.98 -2.40
CA VAL A 507 -0.91 -8.59 -2.84
C VAL A 507 -2.33 -8.40 -3.38
N ASN A 508 -3.23 -7.85 -2.57
CA ASN A 508 -4.56 -7.43 -3.00
C ASN A 508 -4.50 -6.00 -3.56
N LEU A 509 -4.25 -5.86 -4.86
CA LEU A 509 -4.02 -4.56 -5.50
C LEU A 509 -5.33 -3.77 -5.71
N ASP A 510 -5.46 -2.61 -5.07
CA ASP A 510 -6.49 -1.61 -5.38
C ASP A 510 -5.99 -0.69 -6.48
N VAL A 511 -6.50 -0.91 -7.69
CA VAL A 511 -5.95 -0.23 -8.87
C VAL A 511 -6.35 1.24 -8.94
N SER A 512 -7.51 1.57 -8.38
CA SER A 512 -8.05 2.92 -8.33
C SER A 512 -7.19 3.88 -7.49
N HIS A 513 -6.27 3.35 -6.68
CA HIS A 513 -5.37 4.10 -5.82
C HIS A 513 -3.89 3.81 -6.10
N LEU A 514 -3.54 3.30 -7.29
CA LEU A 514 -2.14 3.03 -7.67
C LEU A 514 -1.20 4.24 -7.59
N GLU A 515 -1.73 5.45 -7.65
CA GLU A 515 -0.95 6.67 -7.44
C GLU A 515 -0.23 6.65 -6.07
N LEU A 516 -0.89 6.09 -5.06
CA LEU A 516 -0.31 5.91 -3.71
C LEU A 516 0.76 4.80 -3.66
N ALA A 517 0.98 4.08 -4.78
CA ALA A 517 2.04 3.08 -4.94
C ALA A 517 3.27 3.63 -5.66
N ARG A 518 3.37 4.95 -5.89
CA ARG A 518 4.52 5.57 -6.57
C ARG A 518 5.79 5.42 -5.73
N ILE A 519 6.95 5.28 -6.40
CA ILE A 519 8.28 5.33 -5.76
C ILE A 519 8.84 6.76 -5.74
N THR A 520 8.48 7.54 -6.74
CA THR A 520 9.02 8.87 -6.93
C THR A 520 8.16 9.91 -6.24
N THR A 521 8.79 10.92 -5.65
CA THR A 521 8.10 12.10 -5.11
C THR A 521 8.31 13.28 -6.05
N GLN A 522 7.53 14.35 -5.84
CA GLN A 522 7.72 15.61 -6.56
C GLN A 522 8.40 16.65 -5.67
N THR A 523 9.39 17.34 -6.22
CA THR A 523 9.97 18.53 -5.57
C THR A 523 9.02 19.71 -5.70
N PHE A 524 9.32 20.80 -4.98
CA PHE A 524 8.58 22.06 -5.11
C PHE A 524 8.64 22.65 -6.54
N SER A 525 9.67 22.32 -7.33
CA SER A 525 9.78 22.71 -8.73
C SER A 525 9.00 21.80 -9.68
N GLY A 526 8.28 20.79 -9.17
CA GLY A 526 7.55 19.80 -9.96
C GLY A 526 8.44 18.72 -10.57
N GLU A 527 9.70 18.61 -10.16
CA GLU A 527 10.61 17.58 -10.66
C GLU A 527 10.33 16.23 -9.98
N THR A 528 10.23 15.18 -10.79
CA THR A 528 10.03 13.82 -10.30
C THR A 528 11.36 13.21 -9.86
N VAL A 529 11.50 12.96 -8.57
CA VAL A 529 12.76 12.49 -7.96
C VAL A 529 12.64 11.11 -7.33
N ALA A 530 13.71 10.32 -7.42
CA ALA A 530 13.84 9.05 -6.71
C ALA A 530 14.25 9.27 -5.25
N PRO A 531 13.91 8.36 -4.31
CA PRO A 531 14.41 8.43 -2.95
C PRO A 531 15.93 8.18 -2.90
N ASP A 532 16.60 8.69 -1.87
CA ASP A 532 18.01 8.38 -1.61
C ASP A 532 18.17 6.90 -1.22
N VAL A 533 17.21 6.37 -0.45
CA VAL A 533 17.18 4.99 0.01
C VAL A 533 15.84 4.33 -0.35
N LEU A 534 15.90 3.19 -1.04
CA LEU A 534 14.74 2.38 -1.39
C LEU A 534 14.74 1.08 -0.59
N VAL A 535 13.77 0.90 0.32
CA VAL A 535 13.62 -0.32 1.12
C VAL A 535 12.56 -1.22 0.46
N VAL A 536 13.03 -2.32 -0.12
CA VAL A 536 12.22 -3.31 -0.85
C VAL A 536 12.58 -4.73 -0.39
N PRO A 537 12.03 -5.17 0.76
CA PRO A 537 12.26 -6.52 1.27
C PRO A 537 11.79 -7.58 0.28
N SER A 538 12.54 -8.67 0.21
CA SER A 538 12.25 -9.78 -0.67
C SER A 538 12.72 -11.11 -0.09
N ARG A 539 12.04 -12.18 -0.50
CA ARG A 539 12.49 -13.55 -0.22
C ARG A 539 13.83 -13.91 -0.87
N TYR A 540 14.34 -13.09 -1.80
CA TYR A 540 15.72 -13.23 -2.26
C TYR A 540 16.74 -13.05 -1.13
N LYS A 541 17.99 -13.43 -1.40
CA LYS A 541 19.11 -13.19 -0.48
C LYS A 541 19.23 -11.68 -0.23
N GLN A 542 19.53 -11.31 1.01
CA GLN A 542 19.75 -9.93 1.42
C GLN A 542 20.77 -9.24 0.50
N PHE A 543 20.55 -7.96 0.20
CA PHE A 543 21.49 -7.16 -0.58
C PHE A 543 21.36 -5.67 -0.28
N VAL A 544 22.44 -4.95 -0.58
CA VAL A 544 22.46 -3.49 -0.74
C VAL A 544 23.03 -3.24 -2.12
N LYS A 545 22.34 -2.44 -2.94
CA LYS A 545 22.77 -2.11 -4.30
C LYS A 545 22.65 -0.61 -4.53
N ASN A 546 23.72 0.01 -5.03
CA ASN A 546 23.62 1.33 -5.62
C ASN A 546 23.02 1.18 -7.03
N VAL A 547 21.85 1.79 -7.25
CA VAL A 547 21.10 1.70 -8.50
C VAL A 547 20.83 3.11 -8.98
N ASP A 548 21.56 3.49 -10.01
CA ASP A 548 21.59 4.85 -10.51
C ASP A 548 22.01 5.81 -9.38
N HIS A 549 21.08 6.55 -8.76
CA HIS A 549 21.38 7.44 -7.62
C HIS A 549 20.73 6.99 -6.29
N THR A 550 20.12 5.81 -6.25
CA THR A 550 19.35 5.30 -5.11
C THR A 550 20.03 4.09 -4.49
N MET A 551 20.14 4.08 -3.16
CA MET A 551 20.59 2.91 -2.38
C MET A 551 19.42 1.98 -2.14
N ALA A 552 19.32 0.89 -2.91
CA ALA A 552 18.30 -0.12 -2.74
C ALA A 552 18.70 -1.17 -1.68
N ILE A 553 17.82 -1.42 -0.71
CA ILE A 553 18.02 -2.33 0.41
C ILE A 553 16.97 -3.43 0.36
N ASN A 554 17.42 -4.68 0.31
CA ASN A 554 16.66 -5.85 0.71
C ASN A 554 17.26 -6.39 2.02
N PRO A 555 16.64 -6.14 3.19
CA PRO A 555 17.12 -6.68 4.46
C PRO A 555 16.84 -8.20 4.59
N SER A 556 16.11 -8.79 3.66
CA SER A 556 15.43 -10.09 3.82
C SER A 556 14.45 -10.06 5.00
N PHE A 557 14.08 -11.24 5.52
CA PHE A 557 13.10 -11.36 6.61
C PHE A 557 13.77 -11.65 7.95
N ALA A 558 13.17 -11.18 9.04
CA ALA A 558 13.65 -11.41 10.40
C ALA A 558 13.70 -12.91 10.75
N THR A 559 12.79 -13.73 10.23
CA THR A 559 12.86 -15.21 10.34
C THR A 559 14.11 -15.83 9.72
N LYS A 560 14.76 -15.17 8.76
CA LYS A 560 16.06 -15.59 8.21
C LYS A 560 17.24 -15.06 9.04
N GLY A 561 16.96 -14.40 10.15
CA GLY A 561 17.94 -13.83 11.06
C GLY A 561 18.74 -12.71 10.41
N MET A 562 18.11 -11.81 9.66
CA MET A 562 18.78 -10.72 8.96
C MET A 562 18.12 -9.37 9.22
N VAL A 563 18.93 -8.31 9.31
CA VAL A 563 18.52 -6.90 9.33
C VAL A 563 19.50 -6.06 8.52
N ALA A 564 19.13 -4.81 8.23
CA ALA A 564 20.04 -3.80 7.71
C ALA A 564 20.29 -2.70 8.75
N SER A 565 21.55 -2.33 8.94
CA SER A 565 21.95 -1.15 9.70
C SER A 565 22.37 -0.05 8.74
N VAL A 566 21.71 1.10 8.83
CA VAL A 566 21.95 2.29 8.01
C VAL A 566 22.60 3.34 8.89
N PHE A 567 23.75 3.85 8.47
CA PHE A 567 24.46 4.93 9.12
C PHE A 567 24.59 6.11 8.16
N TYR A 568 24.17 7.28 8.60
CA TYR A 568 24.34 8.52 7.85
C TYR A 568 25.31 9.45 8.57
N GLY A 569 26.34 9.89 7.86
CA GLY A 569 27.42 10.71 8.40
C GLY A 569 27.06 12.17 8.74
N GLY A 570 25.84 12.63 8.44
CA GLY A 570 25.44 14.02 8.67
C GLY A 570 25.83 14.96 7.52
N ALA A 571 25.94 16.26 7.81
CA ALA A 571 26.28 17.29 6.82
C ALA A 571 27.70 17.09 6.27
N GLY A 572 27.87 17.24 4.96
CA GLY A 572 29.15 17.08 4.26
C GLY A 572 29.01 17.29 2.76
N ASP A 573 30.15 17.36 2.08
CA ASP A 573 30.21 17.57 0.64
C ASP A 573 29.73 16.35 -0.14
N GLY A 574 29.02 16.59 -1.25
CA GLY A 574 28.51 15.55 -2.15
C GLY A 574 27.09 15.05 -1.82
N PRO A 575 26.57 14.11 -2.64
CA PRO A 575 25.22 13.59 -2.49
C PRO A 575 25.02 12.86 -1.15
N ALA A 576 23.77 12.68 -0.71
CA ALA A 576 23.49 11.95 0.52
C ALA A 576 23.98 10.49 0.45
N SER A 577 23.91 9.88 -0.74
CA SER A 577 24.37 8.50 -1.01
C SER A 577 25.84 8.26 -0.67
N SER A 578 26.74 9.23 -0.89
CA SER A 578 28.16 9.06 -0.54
C SER A 578 28.44 9.07 0.97
N ARG A 579 27.45 9.52 1.77
CA ARG A 579 27.50 9.61 3.23
C ARG A 579 26.65 8.55 3.92
N LEU A 580 26.05 7.65 3.14
CA LEU A 580 25.29 6.51 3.63
C LEU A 580 26.18 5.27 3.63
N LYS A 581 26.30 4.64 4.80
CA LYS A 581 26.89 3.31 4.95
C LYS A 581 25.79 2.36 5.37
N ILE A 582 25.58 1.29 4.60
CA ILE A 582 24.54 0.29 4.89
C ILE A 582 25.21 -1.08 5.02
N GLU A 583 24.95 -1.74 6.14
CA GLU A 583 25.50 -3.05 6.48
C GLU A 583 24.35 -4.05 6.66
N LEU A 584 24.51 -5.25 6.10
CA LEU A 584 23.57 -6.36 6.30
C LEU A 584 24.12 -7.28 7.36
N GLU A 585 23.36 -7.46 8.43
CA GLU A 585 23.86 -8.09 9.64
C GLU A 585 22.92 -9.19 10.10
N LYS A 586 23.49 -10.26 10.66
CA LYS A 586 22.69 -11.33 11.25
C LYS A 586 22.04 -10.85 12.55
N LEU A 587 20.81 -11.32 12.81
CA LEU A 587 20.13 -11.21 14.10
C LEU A 587 20.72 -12.18 15.11
#